data_AF-A0A524P3G8-F1
#
_entry.id   AF-A0A524P3G8-F1
#
_cell.length_a   1.000
_cell.length_b   1.000
_cell.length_c   1.000
_cell.angle_alpha   90.00
_cell.angle_beta   90.00
_cell.angle_gamma   90.00
#
_symmetry.space_group_name_H-M   'P 1'
#
loop_
_entity.id
_entity.type
_entity.pdbx_description
1 polymer ?
#
loop_
_entity_poly.entity_id
_entity_poly.type
_entity_poly.pdbx_seq_one_letter_code
_entity_poly.pdbx_strand_id
1 'polypeptide(L)'
;AYAEHHETGLWLKARPDALHKDRIVDLKTTAPAHFRPVSFREHANRYGYPLQVGFYALVTRLIGFDIRAAHIVAVENDFPYDVVPYRIDKPKLEILIGEIENALRGYAECLVTGIWPGAARDTELDLFPEQHHQSETDRSLELQTKLSGGPHEDNPAQHDKGTTSEN
;
A
#
# COMPACT_ATOMS: atom_id res chain seq x y z
N ALA A 1 -17.22 -22.11 6.90
CA ALA A 1 -17.12 -22.91 5.67
C ALA A 1 -15.77 -23.61 5.65
N TYR A 2 -15.76 -24.87 5.24
CA TYR A 2 -14.54 -25.68 5.10
C TYR A 2 -14.77 -26.61 3.91
N ALA A 3 -13.88 -26.56 2.91
CA ALA A 3 -14.05 -27.29 1.67
C ALA A 3 -12.71 -27.53 0.98
N GLU A 4 -12.64 -28.61 0.22
CA GLU A 4 -11.53 -28.87 -0.69
C GLU A 4 -11.69 -28.03 -1.97
N HIS A 5 -10.61 -27.40 -2.39
CA HIS A 5 -10.52 -26.69 -3.65
C HIS A 5 -10.15 -27.68 -4.76
N HIS A 6 -11.09 -27.98 -5.65
CA HIS A 6 -10.97 -29.09 -6.61
C HIS A 6 -9.77 -28.99 -7.56
N GLU A 7 -9.36 -27.79 -7.96
CA GLU A 7 -8.27 -27.61 -8.91
C GLU A 7 -6.90 -27.87 -8.27
N THR A 8 -6.73 -27.46 -7.01
CA THR A 8 -5.43 -27.48 -6.34
C THR A 8 -5.31 -28.56 -5.26
N GLY A 9 -6.41 -29.23 -4.90
CA GLY A 9 -6.48 -30.18 -3.77
C GLY A 9 -6.31 -29.52 -2.38
N LEU A 10 -6.29 -28.18 -2.32
CA LEU A 10 -6.09 -27.46 -1.07
C LEU A 10 -7.35 -27.45 -0.23
N TRP A 11 -7.22 -27.74 1.06
CA TRP A 11 -8.31 -27.55 2.01
C TRP A 11 -8.40 -26.10 2.47
N LEU A 12 -9.50 -25.44 2.13
CA LEU A 12 -9.75 -24.03 2.44
C LEU A 12 -10.71 -23.90 3.62
N LYS A 13 -10.40 -22.98 4.54
CA LYS A 13 -11.24 -22.65 5.70
C LYS A 13 -11.55 -21.17 5.73
N ALA A 14 -12.84 -20.85 5.79
CA ALA A 14 -13.34 -19.48 5.93
C ALA A 14 -14.35 -19.39 7.08
N ARG A 15 -14.26 -18.29 7.82
CA ARG A 15 -15.23 -17.94 8.87
C ARG A 15 -15.56 -16.45 8.71
N PRO A 16 -16.54 -16.10 7.87
CA PRO A 16 -17.06 -14.74 7.88
C PRO A 16 -17.68 -14.44 9.25
N ASP A 17 -17.67 -13.17 9.68
CA ASP A 17 -18.28 -12.76 10.94
C ASP A 17 -19.79 -13.03 10.94
N ALA A 18 -20.44 -12.76 9.80
CA ALA A 18 -21.79 -13.24 9.55
C ALA A 18 -21.99 -13.68 8.09
N LEU A 19 -22.85 -14.68 7.93
CA LEU A 19 -23.38 -15.13 6.64
C LEU A 19 -24.90 -15.08 6.74
N HIS A 20 -25.53 -14.19 5.97
CA HIS A 20 -26.97 -14.05 5.95
C HIS A 20 -27.48 -14.21 4.51
N LYS A 21 -28.16 -15.33 4.25
CA LYS A 21 -28.66 -15.68 2.91
C LYS A 21 -27.53 -15.68 1.87
N ASP A 22 -27.59 -14.75 0.92
CA ASP A 22 -26.65 -14.55 -0.19
C ASP A 22 -25.60 -13.46 0.10
N ARG A 23 -25.41 -13.09 1.39
CA ARG A 23 -24.56 -11.97 1.79
C ARG A 23 -23.57 -12.33 2.88
N ILE A 24 -22.34 -11.91 2.68
CA ILE A 24 -21.27 -11.95 3.68
C ILE A 24 -21.21 -10.60 4.39
N VAL A 25 -20.97 -10.63 5.69
CA VAL A 25 -20.64 -9.46 6.51
C VAL A 25 -19.36 -9.72 7.26
N ASP A 26 -18.49 -8.72 7.27
CA ASP A 26 -17.21 -8.72 7.96
C ASP A 26 -17.05 -7.37 8.69
N LEU A 27 -16.79 -7.42 10.00
CA LEU A 27 -16.72 -6.25 10.87
C LEU A 27 -15.26 -5.81 11.01
N LYS A 28 -15.03 -4.51 10.87
CA LYS A 28 -13.70 -3.90 11.00
C LYS A 28 -13.78 -2.65 11.86
N THR A 29 -12.96 -2.58 12.88
CA THR A 29 -12.74 -1.33 13.62
C THR A 29 -11.70 -0.48 12.90
N THR A 30 -11.90 0.84 12.83
CA THR A 30 -10.97 1.74 12.16
C THR A 30 -10.79 3.06 12.93
N ALA A 31 -9.63 3.69 12.78
CA ALA A 31 -9.34 4.98 13.40
C ALA A 31 -10.03 6.12 12.65
N PRO A 32 -10.36 7.24 13.31
CA PRO A 32 -10.99 8.41 12.67
C PRO A 32 -10.26 8.91 11.41
N ALA A 33 -8.92 8.86 11.42
CA ALA A 33 -8.08 9.23 10.28
C ALA A 33 -8.36 8.41 9.01
N HIS A 34 -8.91 7.21 9.15
CA HIS A 34 -9.22 6.28 8.06
C HIS A 34 -10.72 6.13 7.81
N PHE A 35 -11.58 6.79 8.60
CA PHE A 35 -13.02 6.59 8.53
C PHE A 35 -13.68 7.28 7.31
N ARG A 36 -13.08 8.37 6.80
CA ARG A 36 -13.58 9.05 5.59
C ARG A 36 -13.59 8.07 4.39
N PRO A 37 -14.62 8.04 3.53
CA PRO A 37 -14.78 7.01 2.51
C PRO A 37 -13.58 6.77 1.59
N VAL A 38 -12.88 7.83 1.16
CA VAL A 38 -11.68 7.71 0.33
C VAL A 38 -10.52 7.09 1.13
N SER A 39 -10.28 7.58 2.35
CA SER A 39 -9.26 7.04 3.25
C SER A 39 -9.54 5.57 3.60
N PHE A 40 -10.80 5.22 3.84
CA PHE A 40 -11.17 3.85 4.17
C PHE A 40 -10.93 2.90 2.99
N ARG A 41 -11.21 3.32 1.75
CA ARG A 41 -10.92 2.50 0.56
C ARG A 41 -9.45 2.17 0.44
N GLU A 42 -8.57 3.17 0.56
CA GLU A 42 -7.12 2.95 0.50
C GLU A 42 -6.62 2.06 1.64
N HIS A 43 -7.17 2.28 2.84
CA HIS A 43 -6.90 1.44 4.01
C HIS A 43 -7.37 0.00 3.77
N ALA A 44 -8.60 -0.21 3.31
CA ALA A 44 -9.15 -1.54 3.04
C ALA A 44 -8.35 -2.31 1.98
N ASN A 45 -7.92 -1.62 0.91
CA ASN A 45 -7.06 -2.21 -0.10
C ASN A 45 -5.68 -2.58 0.46
N ARG A 46 -5.07 -1.69 1.25
CA ARG A 46 -3.77 -1.95 1.90
C ARG A 46 -3.81 -3.17 2.81
N TYR A 47 -4.87 -3.34 3.59
CA TYR A 47 -5.03 -4.47 4.51
C TYR A 47 -5.68 -5.71 3.86
N GLY A 48 -6.02 -5.65 2.57
CA GLY A 48 -6.57 -6.78 1.84
C GLY A 48 -7.99 -7.19 2.25
N TYR A 49 -8.78 -6.29 2.85
CA TYR A 49 -10.17 -6.62 3.25
C TYR A 49 -11.06 -7.05 2.08
N PRO A 50 -10.97 -6.46 0.87
CA PRO A 50 -11.70 -6.97 -0.29
C PRO A 50 -11.33 -8.42 -0.62
N LEU A 51 -10.03 -8.76 -0.65
CA LEU A 51 -9.57 -10.12 -0.87
C LEU A 51 -10.07 -11.08 0.21
N GLN A 52 -10.08 -10.66 1.47
CA GLN A 52 -10.62 -11.46 2.57
C GLN A 52 -12.09 -11.85 2.34
N VAL A 53 -12.96 -10.91 1.98
CA VAL A 53 -14.38 -11.24 1.72
C VAL A 53 -14.57 -11.99 0.40
N GLY A 54 -13.69 -11.77 -0.60
CA GLY A 54 -13.61 -12.60 -1.81
C GLY A 54 -13.29 -14.05 -1.48
N PHE A 55 -12.35 -14.29 -0.55
CA PHE A 55 -11.98 -15.63 -0.09
C PHE A 55 -13.15 -16.30 0.64
N TYR A 56 -13.88 -15.55 1.47
CA TYR A 56 -15.10 -16.04 2.08
C TYR A 56 -16.15 -16.42 1.03
N ALA A 57 -16.31 -15.63 -0.03
CA ALA A 57 -17.23 -15.93 -1.13
C ALA A 57 -16.84 -17.20 -1.89
N LEU A 58 -15.54 -17.41 -2.17
CA LEU A 58 -15.03 -18.65 -2.77
C LEU A 58 -15.36 -19.87 -1.90
N VAL A 59 -14.93 -19.87 -0.64
CA VAL A 59 -15.06 -21.06 0.22
C VAL A 59 -16.53 -21.37 0.55
N THR A 60 -17.38 -20.35 0.68
CA THR A 60 -18.83 -20.57 0.86
C THR A 60 -19.51 -21.07 -0.41
N ARG A 61 -19.06 -20.66 -1.60
CA ARG A 61 -19.51 -21.20 -2.89
C ARG A 61 -19.21 -22.68 -3.03
N LEU A 62 -18.02 -23.13 -2.60
CA LEU A 62 -17.64 -24.55 -2.64
C LEU A 62 -18.56 -25.45 -1.80
N ILE A 63 -19.27 -24.89 -0.82
CA ILE A 63 -20.27 -25.62 -0.01
C ILE A 63 -21.72 -25.28 -0.38
N GLY A 64 -21.95 -24.68 -1.55
CA GLY A 64 -23.28 -24.49 -2.14
C GLY A 64 -23.96 -23.14 -1.93
N PHE A 65 -23.28 -22.11 -1.39
CA PHE A 65 -23.87 -20.77 -1.27
C PHE A 65 -23.62 -19.93 -2.53
N ASP A 66 -24.68 -19.33 -3.07
CA ASP A 66 -24.57 -18.29 -4.11
C ASP A 66 -24.46 -16.91 -3.47
N ILE A 67 -23.24 -16.47 -3.20
CA ILE A 67 -22.98 -15.14 -2.63
C ILE A 67 -23.17 -14.07 -3.71
N ARG A 68 -24.06 -13.11 -3.45
CA ARG A 68 -24.38 -11.99 -4.37
C ARG A 68 -23.81 -10.65 -3.91
N ALA A 69 -23.41 -10.54 -2.65
CA ALA A 69 -22.75 -9.35 -2.12
C ALA A 69 -21.96 -9.65 -0.85
N ALA A 70 -20.98 -8.80 -0.56
CA ALA A 70 -20.32 -8.73 0.74
C ALA A 70 -20.40 -7.31 1.29
N HIS A 71 -20.37 -7.17 2.61
CA HIS A 71 -20.30 -5.89 3.30
C HIS A 71 -19.13 -5.91 4.27
N ILE A 72 -18.23 -4.95 4.10
CA ILE A 72 -17.24 -4.60 5.12
C ILE A 72 -17.88 -3.50 5.97
N VAL A 73 -18.19 -3.79 7.22
CA VAL A 73 -18.80 -2.84 8.15
C VAL A 73 -17.69 -2.20 8.94
N ALA A 74 -17.37 -0.95 8.61
CA ALA A 74 -16.39 -0.16 9.34
C ALA A 74 -17.05 0.49 10.55
N VAL A 75 -16.46 0.30 11.72
CA VAL A 75 -16.85 0.95 12.98
C VAL A 75 -15.71 1.83 13.44
N GLU A 76 -15.97 3.11 13.62
CA GLU A 76 -14.98 4.04 14.19
C GLU A 76 -14.70 3.65 15.64
N ASN A 77 -13.42 3.59 16.01
CA ASN A 77 -13.01 3.18 17.36
C ASN A 77 -12.89 4.35 18.35
N ASP A 78 -13.22 5.57 17.91
CA ASP A 78 -13.23 6.79 18.73
C ASP A 78 -14.48 7.62 18.40
N PHE A 79 -14.84 8.57 19.27
CA PHE A 79 -16.02 9.41 19.11
C PHE A 79 -16.00 10.13 17.74
N PRO A 80 -17.11 10.13 16.96
CA PRO A 80 -18.48 9.78 17.32
C PRO A 80 -18.90 8.30 17.21
N TYR A 81 -17.97 7.36 17.00
CA TYR A 81 -18.25 5.93 16.83
C TYR A 81 -19.14 5.63 15.61
N ASP A 82 -18.91 6.37 14.52
CA ASP A 82 -19.72 6.23 13.30
C ASP A 82 -19.57 4.83 12.67
N VAL A 83 -20.57 4.41 11.90
CA VAL A 83 -20.63 3.08 11.28
C VAL A 83 -21.01 3.18 9.81
N VAL A 84 -20.15 2.66 8.94
CA VAL A 84 -20.39 2.65 7.49
C VAL A 84 -20.29 1.23 6.92
N PRO A 85 -21.37 0.70 6.32
CA PRO A 85 -21.31 -0.54 5.56
C PRO A 85 -20.85 -0.28 4.11
N TYR A 86 -19.67 -0.78 3.76
CA TYR A 86 -19.15 -0.73 2.40
C TYR A 86 -19.53 -2.00 1.63
N ARG A 87 -20.35 -1.84 0.60
CA ARG A 87 -20.86 -2.95 -0.21
C ARG A 87 -19.91 -3.30 -1.36
N ILE A 88 -19.64 -4.59 -1.51
CA ILE A 88 -18.99 -5.19 -2.68
C ILE A 88 -20.03 -6.08 -3.38
N ASP A 89 -20.28 -5.83 -4.66
CA ASP A 89 -21.26 -6.56 -5.46
C ASP A 89 -20.67 -7.82 -6.10
N LYS A 90 -21.54 -8.71 -6.58
CA LYS A 90 -21.15 -9.98 -7.21
C LYS A 90 -20.08 -9.81 -8.31
N PRO A 91 -20.18 -8.87 -9.27
CA PRO A 91 -19.14 -8.72 -10.30
C PRO A 91 -17.75 -8.44 -9.71
N LYS A 92 -17.66 -7.61 -8.67
CA LYS A 92 -16.38 -7.35 -7.98
C LYS A 92 -15.90 -8.57 -7.18
N LEU A 93 -16.83 -9.33 -6.58
CA LEU A 93 -16.47 -10.58 -5.92
C LEU A 93 -15.88 -11.59 -6.91
N GLU A 94 -16.40 -11.70 -8.13
CA GLU A 94 -15.82 -12.60 -9.14
C GLU A 94 -14.38 -12.20 -9.53
N ILE A 95 -14.10 -10.90 -9.61
CA ILE A 95 -12.72 -10.41 -9.85
C ILE A 95 -11.80 -10.86 -8.73
N LEU A 96 -12.20 -10.61 -7.47
CA LEU A 96 -11.44 -11.01 -6.29
C LEU A 96 -11.24 -12.52 -6.21
N ILE A 97 -12.28 -13.30 -6.55
CA ILE A 97 -12.18 -14.76 -6.63
C ILE A 97 -11.12 -15.16 -7.68
N GLY A 98 -11.12 -14.55 -8.87
CA GLY A 98 -10.09 -14.81 -9.88
C GLY A 98 -8.66 -14.52 -9.39
N GLU A 99 -8.46 -13.46 -8.61
CA GLU A 99 -7.17 -13.17 -7.98
C GLU A 99 -6.76 -14.24 -6.96
N ILE A 100 -7.72 -14.71 -6.16
CA ILE A 100 -7.52 -15.78 -5.18
C ILE A 100 -7.21 -17.11 -5.86
N GLU A 101 -7.90 -17.45 -6.94
CA GLU A 101 -7.64 -18.67 -7.73
C GLU A 101 -6.20 -18.70 -8.25
N ASN A 102 -5.71 -17.56 -8.76
CA ASN A 102 -4.30 -17.42 -9.16
C ASN A 102 -3.34 -17.62 -7.99
N ALA A 103 -3.65 -17.03 -6.83
CA ALA A 103 -2.85 -17.20 -5.63
C ALA A 103 -2.84 -18.65 -5.11
N LEU A 104 -3.98 -19.35 -5.17
CA LEU A 104 -4.10 -20.75 -4.78
C LEU A 104 -3.28 -21.67 -5.69
N ARG A 105 -3.28 -21.43 -7.01
CA ARG A 105 -2.40 -22.15 -7.95
C ARG A 105 -0.93 -21.97 -7.61
N GLY A 106 -0.49 -20.73 -7.42
CA GLY A 106 0.90 -20.44 -7.05
C GLY A 106 1.27 -21.05 -5.70
N TYR A 107 0.38 -20.99 -4.72
CA TYR A 107 0.59 -21.62 -3.42
C TYR A 107 0.70 -23.15 -3.53
N ALA A 108 -0.17 -23.80 -4.31
CA ALA A 108 -0.10 -25.24 -4.54
C ALA A 108 1.22 -25.65 -5.23
N GLU A 109 1.69 -24.88 -6.22
CA GLU A 109 2.99 -25.10 -6.86
C GLU A 109 4.14 -24.97 -5.87
N CYS A 110 4.11 -23.96 -4.98
CA CYS A 110 5.12 -23.79 -3.95
C CYS A 110 5.18 -25.01 -2.99
N LEU A 111 4.02 -25.56 -2.62
CA LEU A 111 3.96 -26.75 -1.77
C LEU A 111 4.53 -27.99 -2.44
N VAL A 112 4.31 -28.16 -3.75
CA VAL A 112 4.82 -29.31 -4.52
C VAL A 112 6.33 -29.19 -4.77
N THR A 113 6.80 -28.01 -5.17
CA THR A 113 8.20 -27.80 -5.59
C THR A 113 9.13 -27.46 -4.43
N GLY A 114 8.59 -26.95 -3.31
CA GLY A 114 9.36 -26.34 -2.23
C GLY A 114 9.96 -24.97 -2.59
N ILE A 115 9.68 -24.46 -3.79
CA ILE A 115 10.23 -23.19 -4.28
C ILE A 115 9.23 -22.08 -4.00
N TRP A 116 9.66 -21.07 -3.25
CA TRP A 116 8.87 -19.88 -2.93
C TRP A 116 9.41 -18.68 -3.72
N PRO A 117 8.65 -18.13 -4.69
CA PRO A 117 9.04 -16.91 -5.39
C PRO A 117 9.04 -15.71 -4.45
N GLY A 118 10.07 -14.86 -4.53
CA GLY A 118 10.16 -13.65 -3.71
C GLY A 118 11.52 -12.97 -3.80
N ALA A 119 11.54 -11.66 -3.55
CA ALA A 119 12.76 -10.85 -3.59
C ALA A 119 13.71 -11.10 -2.40
N ALA A 120 13.24 -11.78 -1.35
CA ALA A 120 13.98 -11.97 -0.11
C ALA A 120 15.04 -13.09 -0.15
N ARG A 121 15.31 -13.69 -1.31
CA ARG A 121 16.48 -14.58 -1.42
C ARG A 121 17.73 -13.70 -1.29
N ASP A 122 18.49 -13.94 -0.22
CA ASP A 122 19.81 -13.38 0.01
C ASP A 122 19.89 -11.84 0.10
N THR A 123 18.80 -11.17 0.47
CA THR A 123 18.79 -9.70 0.64
C THR A 123 18.71 -9.35 2.13
N GLU A 124 19.82 -8.83 2.67
CA GLU A 124 19.80 -8.06 3.92
C GLU A 124 19.43 -6.61 3.58
N LEU A 125 18.30 -6.13 4.13
CA LEU A 125 17.82 -4.78 3.90
C LEU A 125 18.16 -3.91 5.11
N ASP A 126 19.08 -2.97 4.93
CA ASP A 126 19.31 -1.90 5.89
C ASP A 126 18.16 -0.88 5.80
N LEU A 127 17.36 -0.77 6.87
CA LEU A 127 16.24 0.15 6.97
C LEU A 127 16.69 1.57 7.38
N PHE A 128 17.96 1.75 7.68
CA PHE A 128 18.56 3.00 8.12
C PHE A 128 19.78 3.34 7.24
N PRO A 129 19.58 3.69 5.97
CA PRO A 129 20.70 4.15 5.14
C PRO A 129 21.40 5.30 5.87
N GLU A 130 22.72 5.22 6.00
CA GLU A 130 23.52 6.20 6.74
C GLU A 130 23.07 7.62 6.36
N GLN A 131 22.45 8.31 7.31
CA GLN A 131 22.15 9.72 7.14
C GLN A 131 23.51 10.42 7.16
N HIS A 132 23.94 10.96 6.01
CA HIS A 132 25.09 11.86 5.96
C HIS A 132 24.83 13.06 6.87
N HIS A 133 25.22 12.93 8.13
CA HIS A 133 25.35 14.03 9.04
C HIS A 133 26.53 14.84 8.51
N GLN A 134 26.24 15.88 7.71
CA GLN A 134 27.26 16.90 7.46
C GLN A 134 27.67 17.40 8.83
N SER A 135 28.91 17.13 9.21
CA SER A 135 29.43 17.55 10.50
C SER A 135 29.46 19.08 10.51
N GLU A 136 29.14 19.71 11.65
CA GLU A 136 29.26 21.18 11.80
C GLU A 136 30.70 21.68 11.50
N THR A 137 31.67 20.77 11.57
CA THR A 137 33.06 20.96 11.19
C THR A 137 33.23 21.30 9.70
N ASP A 138 32.53 20.59 8.80
CA ASP A 138 32.62 20.82 7.34
C ASP A 138 32.05 22.18 6.95
N ARG A 139 30.96 22.59 7.63
CA ARG A 139 30.30 23.88 7.41
C ARG A 139 31.20 25.05 7.83
N SER A 140 31.99 24.86 8.88
CA SER A 140 32.92 25.86 9.41
C SER A 140 34.14 26.05 8.49
N LEU A 141 34.65 24.98 7.87
CA LEU A 141 35.78 25.02 6.94
C LEU A 141 35.40 25.69 5.59
N GLU A 142 34.19 25.42 5.09
CA GLU A 142 33.66 26.09 3.89
C GLU A 142 33.44 27.60 4.11
N LEU A 143 32.96 28.00 5.29
CA LEU A 143 32.79 29.41 5.66
C LEU A 143 34.14 30.14 5.74
N GLN A 144 35.16 29.51 6.33
CA GLN A 144 36.50 30.09 6.41
C GLN A 144 37.16 30.24 5.02
N THR A 145 36.98 29.25 4.14
CA THR A 145 37.57 29.26 2.79
C THR A 145 36.91 30.34 1.90
N LYS A 146 35.61 30.60 2.06
CA LYS A 146 34.89 31.68 1.37
C LYS A 146 35.29 33.07 1.84
N LEU A 147 35.70 33.23 3.10
CA LEU A 147 36.13 34.51 3.66
C LEU A 147 37.59 34.88 3.30
N SER A 148 38.45 33.88 3.02
CA SER A 148 39.86 34.11 2.69
C SER A 148 40.16 34.37 1.21
N GLY A 149 39.17 34.26 0.32
CA GLY A 149 39.34 34.38 -1.13
C GLY A 149 38.67 35.61 -1.74
N GLY A 150 39.17 36.82 -1.46
CA GLY A 150 38.83 38.03 -2.21
C GLY A 150 40.04 38.54 -3.01
N PRO A 151 39.96 38.72 -4.34
CA PRO A 151 41.10 39.15 -5.12
C PRO A 151 41.32 40.66 -4.99
N HIS A 152 42.55 41.03 -4.63
CA HIS A 152 43.14 42.34 -4.83
C HIS A 152 43.74 42.32 -6.24
N GLU A 153 43.17 43.05 -7.19
CA GLU A 153 43.87 43.35 -8.46
C GLU A 153 43.78 44.84 -8.80
N ASP A 154 44.98 45.40 -8.97
CA ASP A 154 45.30 46.77 -9.35
C ASP A 154 45.16 47.00 -10.87
N ASN A 155 44.49 48.12 -11.24
CA ASN A 155 44.84 49.14 -12.28
C ASN A 155 45.01 48.72 -13.78
N PRO A 156 45.10 49.61 -14.80
CA PRO A 156 44.72 51.03 -14.98
C PRO A 156 43.82 51.34 -16.22
N ALA A 157 43.52 52.64 -16.36
CA ALA A 157 42.71 53.37 -17.34
C ALA A 157 42.94 53.15 -18.86
N GLN A 158 41.89 53.42 -19.68
CA GLN A 158 41.93 54.33 -20.84
C GLN A 158 40.53 54.63 -21.48
N HIS A 159 40.42 55.83 -22.08
CA HIS A 159 39.33 56.45 -22.88
C HIS A 159 38.75 55.55 -24.02
N ASP A 160 37.63 55.79 -24.72
CA ASP A 160 36.97 57.02 -25.23
C ASP A 160 35.56 56.67 -25.80
N LYS A 161 34.64 57.66 -25.77
CA LYS A 161 33.47 57.99 -26.65
C LYS A 161 32.43 56.98 -27.16
N GLY A 162 31.17 57.44 -27.06
CA GLY A 162 30.17 57.44 -28.16
C GLY A 162 28.84 56.74 -27.79
N THR A 163 27.77 57.46 -27.46
CA THR A 163 26.73 58.06 -28.35
C THR A 163 25.39 57.31 -28.23
N THR A 164 24.41 58.01 -27.62
CA THR A 164 22.93 58.02 -27.79
C THR A 164 22.20 56.87 -28.52
N SER A 165 21.09 56.39 -27.92
CA SER A 165 19.72 56.74 -28.39
C SER A 165 18.61 56.15 -27.48
N GLU A 166 17.67 57.02 -27.10
CA GLU A 166 16.23 56.74 -26.84
C GLU A 166 15.63 55.93 -28.02
N ASN A 167 14.65 55.05 -27.90
CA ASN A 167 13.33 55.09 -27.25
C ASN A 167 12.81 53.66 -27.10
#